data_AF-A0A7X7KES7-F1
#
_entry.id   AF-A0A7X7KES7-F1
#
_cell.length_a   1.000
_cell.length_b   1.000
_cell.length_c   1.000
_cell.angle_alpha   90.00
_cell.angle_beta   90.00
_cell.angle_gamma   90.00
#
_symmetry.space_group_name_H-M   'P 1'
#
loop_
_entity.id
_entity.type
_entity.pdbx_description
1 polymer ?
#
loop_
_entity_poly.entity_id
_entity_poly.type
_entity_poly.pdbx_seq_one_letter_code
_entity_poly.pdbx_strand_id
1 'polypeptide(L)'
;MNENTFAQLVLDRATKGNHFRPQAYYDPDGDCIEFLAKNEPFYGERIDSLVTVYYSEKNHEVIGSLIKGVSSFIAEMTKKAPGFRIEVQDGRVRLEHIFTARLWHSDQPPRDEVILTYQKLRDVAEKTEAEAALC
;
A
#
# COMPACT_ATOMS: atom_id res chain seq x y z
N MET A 1 33.47 1.21 27.33
CA MET A 1 32.63 0.27 26.56
C MET A 1 33.55 -0.48 25.60
N ASN A 2 33.66 -1.80 25.73
CA ASN A 2 34.57 -2.59 24.89
C ASN A 2 34.00 -2.76 23.48
N GLU A 3 34.85 -2.58 22.47
CA GLU A 3 34.50 -2.65 21.04
C GLU A 3 33.80 -3.97 20.64
N ASN A 4 34.10 -5.06 21.34
CA ASN A 4 33.46 -6.37 21.14
C ASN A 4 31.95 -6.40 21.44
N THR A 5 31.46 -5.55 22.34
CA THR A 5 30.03 -5.54 22.72
C THR A 5 29.18 -4.83 21.66
N PHE A 6 29.74 -3.84 20.97
CA PHE A 6 29.07 -3.13 19.87
C PHE A 6 29.02 -4.00 18.60
N ALA A 7 30.12 -4.68 18.26
CA ALA A 7 30.16 -5.61 17.13
C ALA A 7 29.16 -6.77 17.30
N GLN A 8 29.01 -7.30 18.52
CA GLN A 8 28.02 -8.32 18.83
C GLN A 8 26.57 -7.80 18.73
N LEU A 9 26.31 -6.54 19.10
CA LEU A 9 24.99 -5.91 18.96
C LEU A 9 24.59 -5.65 17.50
N VAL A 10 25.56 -5.27 16.66
CA VAL A 10 25.36 -5.08 15.22
C VAL A 10 25.16 -6.42 14.52
N LEU A 11 25.95 -7.45 14.89
CA LEU A 11 25.74 -8.81 14.41
C LEU A 11 24.40 -9.37 14.87
N ASP A 12 24.00 -9.21 16.13
CA ASP A 12 22.71 -9.71 16.65
C ASP A 12 21.51 -9.04 15.98
N ARG A 13 21.62 -7.76 15.57
CA ARG A 13 20.61 -7.09 14.72
C ARG A 13 20.64 -7.55 13.26
N ALA A 14 21.79 -7.97 12.75
CA ALA A 14 21.92 -8.55 11.41
C ALA A 14 21.49 -10.03 11.36
N THR A 15 21.62 -10.77 12.47
CA THR A 15 21.27 -12.20 12.58
C THR A 15 19.87 -12.45 13.13
N LYS A 16 19.30 -11.53 13.91
CA LYS A 16 17.85 -11.52 14.19
C LYS A 16 17.16 -10.91 12.99
N GLY A 17 17.03 -11.74 11.96
CA GLY A 17 16.32 -11.42 10.73
C GLY A 17 14.93 -10.87 11.05
N ASN A 18 14.81 -9.55 11.01
CA ASN A 18 13.55 -8.93 10.70
C ASN A 18 13.29 -9.27 9.24
N HIS A 19 12.76 -10.48 9.01
CA HIS A 19 12.11 -10.80 7.76
C HIS A 19 11.11 -9.69 7.53
N PHE A 20 11.35 -8.91 6.49
CA PHE A 20 10.43 -7.87 6.08
C PHE A 20 9.02 -8.47 6.06
N ARG A 21 8.09 -7.76 6.70
CA ARG A 21 6.67 -8.10 6.62
C ARG A 21 6.01 -7.07 5.74
N PRO A 22 5.12 -7.49 4.84
CA PRO A 22 4.23 -6.57 4.15
C PRO A 22 3.59 -5.63 5.16
N GLN A 23 3.65 -4.34 4.87
CA GLN A 23 3.13 -3.32 5.76
C GLN A 23 2.55 -2.18 4.95
N ALA A 24 1.48 -1.61 5.47
CA ALA A 24 0.97 -0.33 5.02
C ALA A 24 0.92 0.65 6.16
N TYR A 25 1.19 1.92 5.88
CA TYR A 25 1.09 2.99 6.85
C TYR A 25 0.37 4.18 6.22
N TYR A 26 -0.49 4.81 7.00
CA TYR A 26 -1.07 6.09 6.66
C TYR A 26 -0.20 7.21 7.21
N ASP A 27 0.18 8.13 6.35
CA ASP A 27 0.80 9.40 6.69
C ASP A 27 -0.28 10.50 6.64
N PRO A 28 -0.71 11.03 7.80
CA PRO A 28 -1.75 12.07 7.86
C PRO A 28 -1.28 13.41 7.29
N ASP A 29 0.02 13.73 7.36
CA ASP A 29 0.55 15.01 6.85
C ASP A 29 0.55 15.01 5.32
N GLY A 30 0.87 13.87 4.72
CA GLY A 30 0.83 13.66 3.27
C GLY A 30 -0.54 13.28 2.70
N ASP A 31 -1.54 13.05 3.57
CA ASP A 31 -2.81 12.35 3.26
C ASP A 31 -2.59 11.16 2.32
N CYS A 32 -1.67 10.27 2.70
CA CYS A 32 -1.28 9.17 1.84
C CYS A 32 -1.11 7.85 2.58
N ILE A 33 -1.43 6.74 1.90
CA ILE A 33 -1.11 5.39 2.36
C ILE A 33 0.05 4.88 1.52
N GLU A 34 1.15 4.53 2.16
CA GLU A 34 2.22 3.76 1.53
C GLU A 34 2.08 2.29 1.91
N PHE A 35 2.20 1.43 0.91
CA PHE A 35 2.16 -0.01 1.04
C PHE A 35 3.40 -0.63 0.41
N LEU A 36 4.07 -1.51 1.15
CA LEU A 36 5.17 -2.32 0.66
C LEU A 36 4.86 -3.80 0.94
N ALA A 37 4.92 -4.61 -0.09
CA ALA A 37 4.74 -6.07 -0.05
C ALA A 37 6.07 -6.84 -0.03
N LYS A 38 7.16 -6.22 -0.49
CA LYS A 38 8.52 -6.75 -0.44
C LYS A 38 9.51 -5.63 -0.12
N ASN A 39 10.62 -5.97 0.56
CA ASN A 39 11.75 -5.05 0.76
C ASN A 39 12.82 -5.29 -0.29
N GLU A 40 12.67 -4.64 -1.43
CA GLU A 40 13.63 -4.67 -2.53
C GLU A 40 13.66 -3.34 -3.28
N PRO A 41 14.74 -3.02 -4.02
CA PRO A 41 14.82 -1.81 -4.82
C PRO A 41 13.66 -1.71 -5.83
N PHE A 42 13.08 -0.52 -5.94
CA PHE A 42 11.92 -0.26 -6.79
C PHE A 42 11.96 1.12 -7.41
N TYR A 43 11.17 1.27 -8.48
CA TYR A 43 10.81 2.56 -9.04
C TYR A 43 9.30 2.75 -9.00
N GLY A 44 8.88 4.02 -8.96
CA GLY A 44 7.47 4.40 -8.91
C GLY A 44 6.94 4.83 -10.27
N GLU A 45 5.76 4.34 -10.63
CA GLU A 45 5.03 4.79 -11.82
C GLU A 45 3.62 5.23 -11.42
N ARG A 46 3.25 6.47 -11.74
CA ARG A 46 1.90 7.00 -11.47
C ARG A 46 0.94 6.52 -12.54
N ILE A 47 0.03 5.63 -12.17
CA ILE A 47 -0.93 5.03 -13.11
C ILE A 47 -2.21 5.87 -13.23
N ASP A 48 -2.57 6.63 -12.18
CA ASP A 48 -3.67 7.60 -12.22
C ASP A 48 -3.51 8.71 -11.16
N SER A 49 -4.58 9.49 -10.93
CA SER A 49 -4.58 10.57 -9.94
C SER A 49 -4.49 10.10 -8.49
N LEU A 50 -4.85 8.85 -8.20
CA LEU A 50 -4.90 8.30 -6.85
C LEU A 50 -3.61 7.51 -6.53
N VAL A 51 -3.16 6.66 -7.45
CA VAL A 51 -2.15 5.62 -7.16
C VAL A 51 -0.86 5.81 -7.98
N THR A 52 0.26 5.72 -7.26
CA THR A 52 1.58 5.40 -7.79
C THR A 52 1.92 3.97 -7.42
N VAL A 53 2.37 3.17 -8.38
CA VAL A 53 2.70 1.75 -8.20
C VAL A 53 4.21 1.62 -8.07
N TYR A 54 4.65 0.78 -7.14
CA TYR A 54 6.06 0.44 -6.97
C TYR A 54 6.36 -0.87 -7.69
N TYR A 55 7.25 -0.78 -8.69
CA TYR A 55 7.71 -1.92 -9.47
C TYR A 55 9.12 -2.30 -9.05
N SER A 56 9.35 -3.59 -8.86
CA SER A 56 10.69 -4.15 -8.69
C SER A 56 11.59 -3.76 -9.84
N GLU A 57 12.78 -3.24 -9.55
CA GLU A 57 13.81 -2.99 -10.57
C GLU A 57 14.31 -4.29 -11.21
N LYS A 58 14.18 -5.42 -10.51
CA LYS A 58 14.73 -6.70 -10.94
C LYS A 58 13.87 -7.40 -11.99
N ASN A 59 12.55 -7.41 -11.79
CA ASN A 59 11.63 -8.23 -12.59
C ASN A 59 10.35 -7.50 -12.98
N HIS A 60 10.23 -6.21 -12.68
CA HIS A 60 9.05 -5.40 -12.99
C HIS A 60 7.75 -5.93 -12.34
N GLU A 61 7.86 -6.72 -11.26
CA GLU A 61 6.70 -7.12 -10.46
C GLU A 61 6.19 -5.95 -9.62
N VAL A 62 4.88 -5.91 -9.40
CA VAL A 62 4.27 -4.99 -8.42
C VAL A 62 4.69 -5.42 -7.01
N ILE A 63 5.33 -4.52 -6.28
CA ILE A 63 5.80 -4.78 -4.91
C ILE A 63 5.23 -3.82 -3.87
N GLY A 64 4.38 -2.88 -4.28
CA GLY A 64 3.81 -1.88 -3.40
C GLY A 64 3.11 -0.76 -4.14
N SER A 65 2.68 0.24 -3.39
CA SER A 65 2.02 1.43 -3.93
C SER A 65 2.05 2.60 -2.95
N LEU A 66 1.91 3.80 -3.48
CA LEU A 66 1.55 5.01 -2.76
C LEU A 66 0.18 5.50 -3.23
N ILE A 67 -0.75 5.65 -2.30
CA ILE A 67 -2.11 6.16 -2.52
C ILE A 67 -2.16 7.57 -1.93
N LYS A 68 -2.46 8.60 -2.71
CA LYS A 68 -2.57 9.99 -2.22
C LYS A 68 -4.00 10.49 -2.20
N GLY A 69 -4.32 11.42 -1.30
CA GLY A 69 -5.65 12.03 -1.20
C GLY A 69 -6.69 11.06 -0.63
N VAL A 70 -6.28 10.17 0.28
CA VAL A 70 -7.10 9.06 0.76
C VAL A 70 -8.35 9.55 1.47
N SER A 71 -8.22 10.55 2.33
CA SER A 71 -9.34 11.12 3.07
C SER A 71 -10.43 11.68 2.12
N SER A 72 -9.99 12.43 1.12
CA SER A 72 -10.86 13.07 0.12
C SER A 72 -11.53 12.03 -0.77
N PHE A 73 -10.78 11.01 -1.18
CA PHE A 73 -11.29 9.90 -1.97
C PHE A 73 -12.40 9.14 -1.23
N ILE A 74 -12.16 8.75 0.02
CA ILE A 74 -13.18 8.07 0.85
C ILE A 74 -14.43 8.94 1.00
N ALA A 75 -14.26 10.22 1.33
CA ALA A 75 -15.38 11.15 1.48
C ALA A 75 -16.20 11.32 0.19
N GLU A 76 -15.55 11.32 -0.98
CA GLU A 76 -16.23 11.36 -2.28
C GLU A 76 -17.02 10.08 -2.55
N MET A 77 -16.44 8.92 -2.24
CA MET A 77 -17.07 7.62 -2.43
C MET A 77 -18.35 7.46 -1.61
N THR A 78 -18.32 7.86 -0.34
CA THR A 78 -19.50 7.82 0.53
C THR A 78 -20.63 8.73 0.03
N LYS A 79 -20.32 9.82 -0.69
CA LYS A 79 -21.33 10.72 -1.27
C LYS A 79 -21.97 10.14 -2.54
N LYS A 80 -21.16 9.57 -3.43
CA LYS A 80 -21.61 9.13 -4.76
C LYS A 80 -22.28 7.75 -4.76
N ALA A 81 -21.91 6.87 -3.82
CA ALA A 81 -22.51 5.56 -3.67
C ALA A 81 -23.14 5.40 -2.26
N PRO A 82 -24.40 5.86 -2.06
CA PRO A 82 -25.10 5.68 -0.80
C PRO A 82 -25.23 4.18 -0.48
N GLY A 83 -24.50 3.71 0.53
CA GLY A 83 -24.43 2.29 0.90
C GLY A 83 -23.07 1.63 0.66
N PHE A 84 -22.16 2.28 -0.07
CA PHE A 84 -20.76 1.89 -0.07
C PHE A 84 -20.18 2.06 1.34
N ARG A 85 -19.71 0.96 1.94
CA ARG A 85 -19.12 0.94 3.27
C ARG A 85 -17.75 0.29 3.19
N ILE A 86 -16.74 1.06 3.56
CA ILE A 86 -15.45 0.52 3.94
C ILE A 86 -15.57 0.18 5.42
N GLU A 87 -15.50 -1.10 5.76
CA GLU A 87 -15.42 -1.50 7.15
C GLU A 87 -14.03 -1.16 7.69
N VAL A 88 -14.02 -0.31 8.73
CA VAL A 88 -12.83 0.00 9.50
C VAL A 88 -12.92 -0.81 10.79
N GLN A 89 -12.14 -1.89 10.88
CA GLN A 89 -12.07 -2.73 12.09
C GLN A 89 -10.84 -2.30 12.90
N ASP A 90 -11.03 -1.98 14.19
CA ASP A 90 -9.97 -1.51 15.09
C ASP A 90 -9.16 -0.31 14.55
N GLY A 91 -9.81 0.57 13.79
CA GLY A 91 -9.16 1.74 13.16
C GLY A 91 -8.37 1.40 11.89
N ARG A 92 -8.43 0.16 11.40
CA ARG A 92 -7.68 -0.29 10.22
C ARG A 92 -8.58 -0.60 9.03
N VAL A 93 -8.04 -0.38 7.83
CA VAL A 93 -8.68 -0.70 6.56
C VAL A 93 -7.81 -1.63 5.71
N ARG A 94 -8.43 -2.68 5.14
CA ARG A 94 -7.77 -3.55 4.14
C ARG A 94 -7.66 -2.81 2.79
N LEU A 95 -6.47 -2.82 2.19
CA LEU A 95 -6.20 -2.03 0.98
C LEU A 95 -6.99 -2.49 -0.25
N GLU A 96 -7.32 -3.78 -0.33
CA GLU A 96 -8.15 -4.34 -1.41
C GLU A 96 -9.49 -3.62 -1.57
N HIS A 97 -10.06 -3.13 -0.47
CA HIS A 97 -11.30 -2.37 -0.49
C HIS A 97 -11.09 -1.03 -1.17
N ILE A 98 -9.99 -0.32 -0.86
CA ILE A 98 -9.66 0.97 -1.49
C ILE A 98 -9.45 0.81 -3.01
N PHE A 99 -8.70 -0.22 -3.42
CA PHE A 99 -8.46 -0.52 -4.83
C PHE A 99 -9.74 -0.87 -5.59
N THR A 100 -10.60 -1.71 -4.99
CA THR A 100 -11.88 -2.08 -5.58
C THR A 100 -12.79 -0.87 -5.74
N ALA A 101 -12.83 -0.03 -4.72
CA ALA A 101 -13.65 1.17 -4.71
C ALA A 101 -13.22 2.15 -5.81
N ARG A 102 -11.92 2.31 -6.03
CA ARG A 102 -11.39 3.16 -7.10
C ARG A 102 -11.74 2.65 -8.49
N LEU A 103 -11.69 1.33 -8.72
CA LEU A 103 -12.09 0.74 -10.00
C LEU A 103 -13.56 0.99 -10.33
N TRP A 104 -14.45 0.99 -9.34
CA TRP A 104 -15.87 1.22 -9.53
C TRP A 104 -16.23 2.70 -9.67
N HIS A 105 -15.34 3.60 -9.24
CA HIS A 105 -15.61 5.02 -9.09
C HIS A 105 -14.86 5.89 -10.13
N SER A 106 -14.53 5.33 -11.29
CA SER A 106 -13.88 6.08 -12.36
C SER A 106 -14.91 6.72 -13.30
N ASP A 107 -14.81 8.04 -13.52
CA ASP A 107 -15.72 8.79 -14.42
C ASP A 107 -15.61 8.36 -15.89
N GLN A 108 -14.52 7.69 -16.25
CA GLN A 108 -14.31 7.03 -17.55
C GLN A 108 -13.85 5.60 -17.32
N PRO A 109 -14.18 4.65 -18.22
CA PRO A 109 -13.63 3.30 -18.17
C PRO A 109 -12.10 3.38 -18.10
N PRO A 110 -11.46 2.81 -17.06
CA PRO A 110 -10.01 2.79 -16.99
C PRO A 110 -9.45 2.01 -18.18
N ARG A 111 -8.26 2.37 -18.65
CA ARG A 111 -7.56 1.57 -19.67
C ARG A 111 -7.27 0.18 -19.12
N ASP A 112 -7.23 -0.83 -20.00
CA ASP A 112 -7.00 -2.23 -19.61
C ASP A 112 -5.74 -2.42 -18.75
N GLU A 113 -4.65 -1.72 -19.07
CA GLU A 113 -3.40 -1.73 -18.31
C GLU A 113 -3.57 -1.27 -16.85
N VAL A 114 -4.41 -0.24 -16.63
CA VAL A 114 -4.72 0.29 -15.29
C VAL A 114 -5.56 -0.73 -14.52
N ILE A 115 -6.56 -1.34 -15.17
CA ILE A 115 -7.40 -2.38 -14.56
C ILE A 115 -6.55 -3.56 -14.09
N LEU A 116 -5.68 -4.07 -14.97
CA LEU A 116 -4.77 -5.17 -14.65
C LEU A 116 -3.85 -4.82 -13.48
N THR A 117 -3.41 -3.57 -13.39
CA THR A 117 -2.51 -3.14 -12.31
C THR A 117 -3.24 -3.05 -10.97
N TYR A 118 -4.46 -2.52 -10.92
CA TYR A 118 -5.29 -2.54 -9.71
C TYR A 118 -5.65 -3.97 -9.28
N GLN A 119 -5.90 -4.88 -10.22
CA GLN A 119 -6.13 -6.30 -9.92
C GLN A 119 -4.91 -6.93 -9.26
N LYS A 120 -3.70 -6.70 -9.82
CA LYS A 120 -2.45 -7.18 -9.21
C LYS A 120 -2.25 -6.62 -7.80
N LEU A 121 -2.48 -5.31 -7.60
CA LEU A 121 -2.38 -4.69 -6.27
C LEU A 121 -3.36 -5.30 -5.27
N ARG A 122 -4.60 -5.57 -5.71
CA ARG A 122 -5.61 -6.25 -4.89
C ARG A 122 -5.15 -7.66 -4.50
N ASP A 123 -4.70 -8.45 -5.46
CA ASP A 123 -4.23 -9.82 -5.21
C ASP A 123 -3.03 -9.85 -4.25
N VAL A 124 -2.12 -8.87 -4.37
CA VAL A 124 -0.97 -8.74 -3.46
C VAL A 124 -1.45 -8.32 -2.06
N ALA A 125 -2.32 -7.32 -1.95
CA ALA A 125 -2.85 -6.86 -0.66
C ALA A 125 -3.65 -7.94 0.07
N GLU A 126 -4.43 -8.73 -0.67
CA GLU A 126 -5.21 -9.85 -0.13
C GLU A 126 -4.28 -10.93 0.42
N LYS A 127 -3.34 -11.43 -0.41
CA LYS A 127 -2.39 -12.49 -0.02
C LYS A 127 -1.47 -12.11 1.13
N THR A 128 -1.26 -10.81 1.33
CA THR A 128 -0.37 -10.28 2.38
C THR A 128 -1.13 -9.76 3.58
N GLU A 129 -2.47 -9.82 3.57
CA GLU A 129 -3.34 -9.29 4.62
C GLU A 129 -2.99 -7.84 5.00
N ALA A 130 -2.70 -7.02 3.98
CA ALA A 130 -2.21 -5.66 4.19
C ALA A 130 -3.31 -4.70 4.69
N GLU A 131 -3.02 -4.02 5.79
CA GLU A 131 -3.91 -3.07 6.46
C GLU A 131 -3.21 -1.75 6.76
N ALA A 132 -3.95 -0.64 6.69
CA ALA A 132 -3.50 0.68 7.12
C ALA A 132 -4.40 1.22 8.24
N ALA A 133 -3.82 1.83 9.27
CA ALA A 133 -4.57 2.52 10.33
C ALA A 133 -4.96 3.94 9.88
N LEU A 134 -6.25 4.26 9.94
CA LEU A 134 -6.78 5.61 9.70
C LEU A 134 -6.94 6.29 11.06
N CYS A 135 -6.02 7.19 11.40
CA CYS A 135 -6.07 7.99 12.63
C CYS A 135 -7.05 9.15 12.53
#